data_AF-A0A933V6K6-F1
#
_entry.id   AF-A0A933V6K6-F1
#
_cell.length_a   1.000
_cell.length_b   1.000
_cell.length_c   1.000
_cell.angle_alpha   90.00
_cell.angle_beta   90.00
_cell.angle_gamma   90.00
#
_symmetry.space_group_name_H-M   'P 1'
#
loop_
_entity.id
_entity.type
_entity.pdbx_description
1 polymer ?
#
loop_
_entity_poly.entity_id
_entity_poly.type
_entity_poly.pdbx_seq_one_letter_code
_entity_poly.pdbx_strand_id
1 'polypeptide(L)'
;MAIALAGLLIVAIALLNAWATRAILGDHFSTAAQRAAQIAFVWLIPILGALFALHFMRKDEEPSEWRYREIPNPGDDLVSSTHGIRAGRERFESESGGQAEGGHGD
;
A
#
# COMPACT_ATOMS: atom_id res chain seq x y z
N MET A 1 -5.47 -2.30 -15.95
CA MET A 1 -5.61 -3.75 -16.24
C MET A 1 -6.15 -4.54 -15.04
N ALA A 2 -5.56 -4.41 -13.85
CA ALA A 2 -6.02 -5.11 -12.64
C ALA A 2 -7.51 -4.85 -12.29
N ILE A 3 -7.98 -3.60 -12.39
CA ILE A 3 -9.38 -3.24 -12.12
C ILE A 3 -10.36 -3.95 -13.07
N ALA A 4 -10.01 -4.06 -14.35
CA ALA A 4 -10.84 -4.75 -15.34
C ALA A 4 -10.91 -6.25 -15.07
N LEU A 5 -9.79 -6.88 -14.66
CA LEU A 5 -9.75 -8.28 -14.27
C LEU A 5 -10.54 -8.55 -12.99
N ALA A 6 -10.41 -7.67 -11.98
CA ALA A 6 -11.19 -7.74 -10.75
C ALA A 6 -12.69 -7.59 -11.03
N GLY A 7 -13.08 -6.64 -11.89
CA GLY A 7 -14.46 -6.45 -12.32
C GLY A 7 -15.02 -7.69 -13.04
N LEU A 8 -14.25 -8.28 -13.96
CA LEU A 8 -14.63 -9.51 -14.66
C LEU A 8 -14.84 -10.67 -13.68
N LEU A 9 -13.94 -10.83 -12.71
CA LEU A 9 -14.04 -11.87 -11.69
C LEU A 9 -15.29 -11.69 -10.82
N ILE A 10 -15.60 -10.47 -10.40
CA ILE A 10 -16.82 -10.15 -9.63
C ILE A 10 -18.07 -10.52 -10.44
N VAL A 11 -18.11 -10.15 -11.73
CA VAL A 11 -19.24 -10.49 -12.61
C VAL A 11 -19.38 -12.01 -12.77
N ALA A 12 -18.27 -12.73 -12.97
CA ALA A 12 -18.28 -14.19 -13.08
C ALA A 12 -18.80 -14.86 -11.80
N ILE A 13 -18.35 -14.40 -10.63
CA ILE A 13 -18.83 -14.89 -9.32
C ILE A 13 -20.33 -14.59 -9.16
N ALA A 14 -20.78 -13.39 -9.51
CA ALA A 14 -22.19 -13.03 -9.42
C ALA A 14 -23.07 -13.92 -10.32
N LEU A 15 -22.65 -14.16 -11.56
CA LEU A 15 -23.35 -15.05 -12.48
C LEU A 15 -23.40 -16.49 -11.97
N LEU A 16 -22.30 -16.99 -11.41
CA LEU A 16 -22.24 -18.33 -10.82
C LEU A 16 -23.20 -18.47 -9.63
N ASN A 17 -23.25 -17.47 -8.74
CA ASN A 17 -24.17 -17.46 -7.60
C ASN A 17 -25.64 -17.40 -8.05
N ALA A 18 -25.94 -16.59 -9.07
CA ALA A 18 -27.29 -16.50 -9.63
C ALA A 18 -27.71 -17.84 -10.27
N TRP A 19 -26.81 -18.48 -11.02
CA TRP A 19 -27.05 -19.79 -11.62
C TRP A 19 -27.25 -20.88 -10.57
N ALA A 20 -26.39 -20.94 -9.55
CA ALA A 20 -26.52 -21.90 -8.44
C ALA A 20 -27.84 -21.71 -7.68
N THR A 21 -28.21 -20.46 -7.37
CA THR A 21 -29.50 -20.15 -6.72
C THR A 21 -30.67 -20.60 -7.58
N ARG A 22 -30.62 -20.38 -8.91
CA ARG A 22 -31.65 -20.84 -9.84
C ARG A 22 -31.73 -22.38 -9.90
N ALA A 23 -30.59 -23.07 -9.87
CA ALA A 23 -30.54 -24.54 -9.85
C ALA A 23 -31.20 -25.10 -8.58
N ILE A 24 -30.91 -24.51 -7.41
CA ILE A 24 -31.51 -24.91 -6.12
C ILE A 24 -33.03 -24.65 -6.10
N LEU A 25 -33.48 -23.53 -6.67
CA LEU A 25 -34.92 -23.24 -6.77
C LEU A 25 -35.67 -24.24 -7.65
N GLY A 26 -35.02 -24.79 -8.68
CA GLY A 26 -35.56 -25.83 -9.54
C GLY A 26 -35.53 -27.23 -8.94
N ASP A 27 -34.85 -27.45 -7.81
CA ASP A 27 -34.74 -28.77 -7.21
C ASP A 27 -35.99 -29.15 -6.41
N HIS A 28 -36.89 -29.89 -7.05
CA HIS A 28 -38.15 -30.36 -6.46
C HIS A 28 -37.98 -31.43 -5.36
N PHE A 29 -36.80 -32.04 -5.20
CA PHE A 29 -36.58 -33.11 -4.22
C PHE A 29 -36.15 -32.62 -2.84
N SER A 30 -35.70 -31.36 -2.73
CA SER A 30 -35.26 -30.76 -1.48
C SER A 30 -36.40 -30.08 -0.71
N THR A 31 -36.44 -30.28 0.61
CA THR A 31 -37.36 -29.55 1.50
C THR A 31 -37.00 -28.05 1.58
N ALA A 32 -37.97 -27.19 1.92
CA ALA A 32 -37.76 -25.74 1.97
C ALA A 32 -36.58 -25.32 2.88
N ALA A 33 -36.40 -26.00 4.02
CA ALA A 33 -35.28 -25.76 4.92
C ALA A 33 -33.93 -26.16 4.30
N GLN A 34 -33.87 -27.27 3.57
CA GLN A 34 -32.65 -27.70 2.85
C GLN A 34 -32.26 -26.72 1.74
N ARG A 35 -33.25 -26.23 0.97
CA ARG A 35 -32.99 -25.22 -0.07
C ARG A 35 -32.44 -23.93 0.54
N ALA A 36 -33.01 -23.48 1.66
CA ALA A 36 -32.52 -22.29 2.36
C ALA A 36 -31.07 -22.48 2.85
N ALA A 37 -30.74 -23.64 3.40
CA ALA A 37 -29.38 -23.97 3.82
C ALA A 37 -28.40 -24.02 2.64
N GLN A 38 -28.79 -24.60 1.50
CA GLN A 38 -27.97 -24.66 0.30
C GLN A 38 -27.69 -23.27 -0.28
N ILE A 39 -28.72 -22.41 -0.35
CA ILE A 39 -28.56 -21.02 -0.79
C ILE A 39 -27.63 -20.28 0.18
N ALA A 40 -27.86 -20.40 1.49
CA ALA A 40 -26.99 -19.78 2.50
C ALA A 40 -25.53 -20.22 2.36
N PHE A 41 -25.29 -21.50 2.05
CA PHE A 41 -23.94 -22.04 1.86
C PHE A 41 -23.24 -21.50 0.61
N VAL A 42 -23.97 -21.37 -0.51
CA VAL A 42 -23.46 -20.77 -1.77
C VAL A 42 -23.01 -19.33 -1.53
N TRP A 43 -23.81 -18.55 -0.79
CA TRP A 43 -23.50 -17.17 -0.47
C TRP A 43 -22.44 -17.00 0.63
N LEU A 44 -22.16 -18.04 1.41
CA LEU A 44 -21.17 -17.98 2.47
C LEU A 44 -19.77 -17.69 1.92
N ILE A 45 -19.39 -18.29 0.79
CA ILE A 45 -18.06 -18.14 0.18
C ILE A 45 -17.77 -16.67 -0.21
N PRO A 46 -18.61 -15.97 -0.99
CA PRO A 46 -18.35 -14.58 -1.33
C PRO A 46 -18.39 -13.66 -0.11
N ILE A 47 -19.25 -13.93 0.89
CA ILE A 47 -19.28 -13.17 2.14
C ILE A 47 -17.96 -13.33 2.90
N LEU A 48 -17.49 -14.57 3.07
CA LEU A 48 -16.21 -14.82 3.73
C LEU A 48 -15.04 -14.19 2.95
N GLY A 49 -15.04 -14.30 1.62
CA GLY A 49 -14.05 -13.65 0.77
C GLY A 49 -14.00 -12.13 0.96
N ALA A 50 -15.17 -11.48 1.04
CA ALA A 50 -15.26 -10.04 1.31
C ALA A 50 -14.78 -9.69 2.72
N LEU A 51 -15.14 -10.48 3.73
CA LEU A 51 -14.66 -10.29 5.11
C LEU A 51 -13.15 -10.46 5.23
N PHE A 52 -12.58 -11.48 4.57
CA PHE A 52 -11.13 -11.66 4.50
C PHE A 52 -10.47 -10.51 3.77
N ALA A 53 -11.01 -10.08 2.63
CA ALA A 53 -10.51 -8.92 1.91
C ALA A 53 -10.50 -7.69 2.82
N LEU A 54 -11.60 -7.39 3.53
CA LEU A 54 -11.66 -6.28 4.48
C LEU A 54 -10.69 -6.43 5.66
N HIS A 55 -10.52 -7.64 6.20
CA HIS A 55 -9.60 -7.91 7.30
C HIS A 55 -8.14 -7.74 6.88
N PHE A 56 -7.80 -8.19 5.66
CA PHE A 56 -6.46 -8.10 5.10
C PHE A 56 -6.19 -6.80 4.37
N MET A 57 -7.21 -5.98 4.10
CA MET A 57 -7.06 -4.57 3.70
C MET A 57 -6.63 -3.77 4.93
N ARG A 58 -5.44 -4.12 5.41
CA ARG A 58 -4.67 -3.37 6.38
C ARG A 58 -4.46 -2.00 5.74
N LYS A 59 -4.90 -0.95 6.43
CA LYS A 59 -4.74 0.46 6.08
C LYS A 59 -3.48 0.63 5.23
N ASP A 60 -3.65 1.02 3.97
CA ASP A 60 -2.56 1.60 3.20
C ASP A 60 -1.91 2.62 4.13
N GLU A 61 -0.63 2.43 4.41
CA GLU A 61 0.17 3.34 5.22
C GLU A 61 -0.13 4.76 4.75
N GLU A 62 -0.34 5.68 5.72
CA GLU A 62 -0.46 7.10 5.42
C GLU A 62 0.53 7.44 4.32
N PRO A 63 0.09 8.04 3.18
CA PRO A 63 0.96 8.23 2.04
C PRO A 63 2.23 8.86 2.57
N SER A 64 3.31 8.09 2.54
CA SER A 64 4.55 8.48 3.17
C SER A 64 4.84 9.90 2.70
N GLU A 65 5.29 10.75 3.61
CA GLU A 65 5.57 12.18 3.43
C GLU A 65 6.48 12.50 2.21
N TRP A 66 6.97 11.47 1.51
CA TRP A 66 7.61 11.44 0.20
C TRP A 66 6.67 11.65 -1.00
N ARG A 67 5.66 12.52 -0.87
CA ARG A 67 5.06 13.11 -2.07
C ARG A 67 6.16 13.98 -2.67
N TYR A 68 6.79 13.55 -3.77
CA TYR A 68 7.61 14.46 -4.57
C TYR A 68 6.76 15.70 -4.83
N ARG A 69 7.17 16.86 -4.30
CA ARG A 69 6.43 18.10 -4.54
C ARG A 69 6.39 18.31 -6.05
N GLU A 70 5.19 18.38 -6.61
CA GLU A 70 5.00 18.72 -8.02
C GLU A 70 5.50 20.13 -8.35
N ILE A 71 5.65 20.98 -7.32
CA ILE A 71 6.16 22.34 -7.43
C ILE A 71 7.44 22.40 -6.58
N PRO A 72 8.64 22.43 -7.20
CA PRO A 72 9.88 22.72 -6.50
C PRO A 72 9.74 24.06 -5.77
N ASN A 73 9.91 24.05 -4.44
CA ASN A 73 10.00 25.30 -3.67
C ASN A 73 11.46 25.75 -3.70
N PRO A 74 11.81 26.86 -4.39
CA PRO A 74 13.18 27.31 -4.49
C PRO A 74 13.83 27.67 -3.13
N GLY A 75 13.02 27.86 -2.09
CA GLY A 75 13.49 28.16 -0.74
C GLY A 75 14.08 26.97 0.02
N ASP A 76 13.73 25.73 -0.33
CA ASP A 76 14.18 24.53 0.41
C ASP A 76 15.63 24.14 0.06
N ASP A 77 16.10 24.51 -1.14
CA ASP A 77 17.48 24.26 -1.60
C ASP A 77 18.52 25.13 -0.85
N LEU A 78 18.08 26.25 -0.28
CA LEU A 78 18.92 27.17 0.48
C LEU A 78 19.21 26.67 1.91
N VAL A 79 18.32 25.84 2.47
CA VAL A 79 18.48 25.32 3.83
C VAL A 79 19.46 24.14 3.86
N SER A 80 19.44 23.27 2.83
CA SER A 80 20.37 22.13 2.74
C SER A 80 21.82 22.58 2.46
N SER A 81 22.00 23.62 1.65
CA SER A 81 23.30 24.19 1.32
C SER A 81 23.94 24.89 2.52
N THR A 82 23.16 25.53 3.40
CA THR A 82 23.68 26.19 4.60
C THR A 82 24.26 25.19 5.61
N HIS A 83 23.65 24.00 5.77
CA HIS A 83 24.19 22.95 6.64
C HIS A 83 25.49 22.33 6.10
N GLY A 84 25.59 22.14 4.78
CA GLY A 84 26.81 21.62 4.13
C GLY A 84 27.99 22.59 4.22
N ILE A 85 27.75 23.90 4.05
CA ILE A 85 28.80 24.93 4.14
C ILE A 85 29.38 25.01 5.55
N ARG A 86 28.54 24.88 6.60
CA ARG A 86 29.01 24.90 7.99
C ARG A 86 29.87 23.68 8.32
N ALA A 87 29.46 22.49 7.88
CA ALA A 87 30.24 21.27 8.09
C ALA A 87 31.58 21.27 7.33
N GLY A 88 31.63 21.87 6.14
CA GLY A 88 32.88 22.02 5.38
C GLY A 88 33.87 23.00 6.02
N ARG A 89 33.37 24.07 6.62
CA ARG A 89 34.21 25.07 7.31
C ARG A 89 34.89 24.51 8.56
N GLU A 90 34.16 23.73 9.36
CA GLU A 90 34.71 23.13 10.59
C GLU A 90 35.84 22.11 10.27
N ARG A 91 35.76 21.37 9.15
CA ARG A 91 36.86 20.50 8.71
C ARG A 91 38.10 21.29 8.28
N PHE A 92 37.92 22.37 7.53
CA PHE A 92 39.04 23.17 7.03
C PHE A 92 39.77 23.92 8.17
N GLU A 93 39.01 24.38 9.18
CA GLU A 93 39.58 24.96 10.40
C GLU A 93 40.33 23.90 11.23
N SER A 94 39.85 22.65 11.29
CA SER A 94 40.57 21.55 11.96
C SER A 94 41.86 21.13 11.25
N GLU A 95 41.91 21.21 9.91
CA GLU A 95 43.10 20.84 9.13
C GLU A 95 44.14 21.96 9.10
N SER A 96 43.72 23.23 9.03
CA SER A 96 44.65 24.36 9.02
C SER A 96 45.25 24.68 10.40
N GLY A 97 44.55 24.35 11.49
CA GLY A 97 45.08 24.50 12.85
C GLY A 97 46.17 23.48 13.23
N GLY A 98 46.31 22.39 12.46
CA GLY A 98 47.26 21.31 12.74
C GLY A 98 48.65 21.45 12.09
N GLN A 99 48.86 22.47 11.24
CA GLN A 99 50.07 22.59 10.41
C GLN A 99 50.98 23.77 10.78
N ALA A 100 50.90 24.25 12.03
CA ALA A 100 51.76 25.33 12.54
C ALA A 100 52.88 24.86 13.49
N GLU A 101 52.92 23.59 13.89
CA GLU A 101 53.98 23.05 14.77
C GLU A 101 54.72 21.88 14.11
N GLY A 102 55.77 22.18 13.36
CA GLY A 102 56.60 21.13 12.77
C GLY A 102 57.70 21.64 11.84
N GLY A 103 58.49 22.61 12.30
CA GLY A 103 59.59 23.14 11.49
C GLY A 103 60.69 23.84 12.30
N HIS A 104 61.50 23.10 13.06
CA HIS A 104 62.88 23.49 13.37
C HIS A 104 63.72 22.35 13.97
N GLY A 105 64.93 22.15 13.42
CA GLY A 105 66.01 21.28 13.91
C GLY A 105 66.12 19.98 13.08
N ASP A 106 67.20 19.68 12.34
CA ASP A 106 68.57 20.21 12.29
C ASP A 106 69.14 20.00 10.86
#